data_AF-A0A9W6KI22-F1
#
_entry.id   AF-A0A9W6KI22-F1
#
_cell.length_a   1.000
_cell.length_b   1.000
_cell.length_c   1.000
_cell.angle_alpha   90.00
_cell.angle_beta   90.00
_cell.angle_gamma   90.00
#
_symmetry.space_group_name_H-M   'P 1'
#
loop_
_entity.id
_entity.type
_entity.pdbx_description
1 polymer ?
#
loop_
_entity_poly.entity_id
_entity_poly.type
_entity_poly.pdbx_seq_one_letter_code
_entity_poly.pdbx_strand_id
1 'polypeptide(L)'
;MITEFVADLARLRQEAGQPSLRRMAEKGHYSHTALSSVLSGKRLPSQELTMAFVRACDGDESVWRARWEREHAELNPPPAPAAALPAAPPRRRPAWWTIAAPVALSLLLAAGIAGYLATRPAERTAPAAPVALDGTDPQEQHCQADAVSVHTEPVPGYGSLTLRHSPHCRAVWPLYVSTEQVPPGVTISLRAVRPADGAESRFDYPYMVQHQVYSVFGNILATGRGCVEVTIEISSADPATVLARAATPCLSPA
;
A
#
# COMPACT_ATOMS: atom_id res chain seq x y z
N MET A 1 -12.86 -18.27 -11.63
CA MET A 1 -13.63 -17.13 -11.01
C MET A 1 -12.75 -16.50 -9.93
N ILE A 2 -12.63 -15.17 -9.90
CA ILE A 2 -11.73 -14.43 -8.97
C ILE A 2 -11.91 -14.86 -7.50
N THR A 3 -13.14 -15.12 -7.07
CA THR A 3 -13.46 -15.57 -5.71
C THR A 3 -12.83 -16.91 -5.35
N GLU A 4 -12.81 -17.87 -6.27
CA GLU A 4 -12.20 -19.19 -6.07
C GLU A 4 -10.67 -19.10 -6.06
N PHE A 5 -10.11 -18.29 -6.95
CA PHE A 5 -8.66 -18.02 -6.97
C PHE A 5 -8.17 -17.41 -5.65
N VAL A 6 -8.94 -16.45 -5.10
CA VAL A 6 -8.63 -15.81 -3.82
C VAL A 6 -8.82 -16.78 -2.64
N ALA A 7 -9.87 -17.61 -2.67
CA ALA A 7 -10.11 -18.63 -1.65
C ALA A 7 -8.95 -19.65 -1.58
N ASP A 8 -8.38 -20.02 -2.71
CA ASP A 8 -7.24 -20.93 -2.75
C ASP A 8 -5.93 -20.25 -2.29
N LEU A 9 -5.74 -18.94 -2.54
CA LEU A 9 -4.63 -18.19 -1.94
C LEU A 9 -4.76 -18.09 -0.41
N ALA A 10 -5.99 -17.93 0.09
CA ALA A 10 -6.27 -17.99 1.52
C ALA A 10 -5.94 -19.38 2.10
N ARG A 11 -6.28 -20.45 1.38
CA ARG A 11 -5.95 -21.83 1.77
C ARG A 11 -4.45 -22.09 1.78
N LEU A 12 -3.73 -21.66 0.74
CA LEU A 12 -2.26 -21.74 0.69
C LEU A 12 -1.64 -21.07 1.93
N ARG A 13 -2.16 -19.90 2.32
CA ARG A 13 -1.69 -19.20 3.52
C ARG A 13 -2.01 -19.99 4.79
N GLN A 14 -3.15 -20.67 4.89
CA GLN A 14 -3.46 -21.54 6.02
C GLN A 14 -2.52 -22.76 6.09
N GLU A 15 -2.26 -23.41 4.96
CA GLU A 15 -1.34 -24.56 4.86
C GLU A 15 0.10 -24.18 5.24
N ALA A 16 0.50 -22.93 4.95
CA ALA A 16 1.78 -22.36 5.36
C ALA A 16 1.86 -21.99 6.86
N GLY A 17 0.86 -22.33 7.68
CA GLY A 17 0.81 -21.99 9.11
C GLY A 17 0.33 -20.57 9.39
N GLN A 18 -0.42 -19.99 8.44
CA GLN A 18 -1.06 -18.67 8.56
C GLN A 18 -0.08 -17.54 8.93
N PRO A 19 1.04 -17.36 8.20
CA PRO A 19 1.99 -16.31 8.49
C PRO A 19 1.31 -14.94 8.48
N SER A 20 1.73 -14.05 9.39
CA SER A 20 1.21 -12.68 9.41
C SER A 20 1.60 -11.98 8.12
N LEU A 21 0.72 -11.12 7.60
CA LEU A 21 1.02 -10.33 6.39
C LEU A 21 2.27 -9.45 6.56
N ARG A 22 2.69 -9.18 7.80
CA ARG A 22 3.92 -8.45 8.14
C ARG A 22 5.16 -9.31 7.93
N ARG A 23 5.12 -10.57 8.41
CA ARG A 23 6.16 -11.57 8.13
C ARG A 23 6.24 -11.90 6.64
N MET A 24 5.10 -11.89 5.96
CA MET A 24 5.05 -12.07 4.50
C MET A 24 5.64 -10.87 3.76
N ALA A 25 5.42 -9.64 4.23
CA ALA A 25 6.00 -8.43 3.65
C ALA A 25 7.54 -8.42 3.73
N GLU A 26 8.10 -8.92 4.83
CA GLU A 26 9.55 -9.08 5.01
C GLU A 26 10.16 -10.05 3.98
N LYS A 27 9.45 -11.13 3.63
CA LYS A 27 9.87 -12.09 2.59
C LYS A 27 9.60 -11.61 1.16
N GLY A 28 8.54 -10.82 0.96
CA GLY A 28 7.94 -10.56 -0.33
C GLY A 28 8.35 -9.27 -1.03
N HIS A 29 9.05 -8.35 -0.36
CA HIS A 29 9.35 -6.99 -0.85
C HIS A 29 8.10 -6.18 -1.28
N TYR A 30 6.91 -6.55 -0.76
CA TYR A 30 5.66 -5.80 -0.91
C TYR A 30 5.14 -5.39 0.47
N SER A 31 4.42 -4.28 0.54
CA SER A 31 3.82 -3.84 1.81
C SER A 31 2.76 -4.83 2.29
N HIS A 32 2.59 -4.93 3.61
CA HIS A 32 1.50 -5.70 4.22
C HIS A 32 0.13 -5.29 3.66
N THR A 33 -0.08 -4.00 3.36
CA THR A 33 -1.32 -3.48 2.76
C THR A 33 -1.54 -4.04 1.35
N ALA A 34 -0.50 -4.08 0.52
CA ALA A 34 -0.57 -4.69 -0.81
C ALA A 34 -0.89 -6.20 -0.69
N LEU A 35 -0.22 -6.92 0.21
CA LEU A 35 -0.50 -8.34 0.44
C LEU A 35 -1.91 -8.59 1.00
N SER A 36 -2.44 -7.69 1.83
CA SER A 36 -3.83 -7.76 2.31
C SER A 36 -4.84 -7.63 1.17
N SER A 37 -4.53 -6.82 0.15
CA SER A 37 -5.43 -6.59 -0.99
C SER A 37 -5.63 -7.85 -1.85
N VAL A 38 -4.67 -8.77 -1.84
CA VAL A 38 -4.72 -10.07 -2.54
C VAL A 38 -5.95 -10.87 -2.10
N LEU A 39 -6.32 -10.77 -0.81
CA LEU A 39 -7.41 -11.52 -0.22
C LEU A 39 -8.78 -10.81 -0.31
N SER A 40 -8.84 -9.65 -0.97
CA SER A 40 -10.06 -8.82 -1.01
C SER A 40 -11.17 -9.34 -1.93
N GLY A 41 -10.84 -10.18 -2.93
CA GLY A 41 -11.82 -10.73 -3.88
C GLY A 41 -12.44 -9.72 -4.85
N LYS A 42 -12.06 -8.43 -4.81
CA LYS A 42 -12.66 -7.36 -5.64
C LYS A 42 -12.16 -7.35 -7.09
N ARG A 43 -10.93 -7.78 -7.32
CA ARG A 43 -10.24 -7.79 -8.62
C ARG A 43 -9.14 -8.84 -8.60
N LEU A 44 -8.74 -9.34 -9.77
CA LEU A 44 -7.56 -10.18 -9.87
C LEU A 44 -6.33 -9.34 -9.47
N PRO A 45 -5.52 -9.77 -8.48
CA PRO A 45 -4.29 -9.09 -8.10
C PRO A 45 -3.28 -9.11 -9.26
N SER A 46 -2.26 -8.25 -9.23
CA SER A 46 -1.19 -8.33 -10.25
C SER A 46 -0.43 -9.66 -10.12
N GLN A 47 0.16 -10.12 -11.23
CA GLN A 47 0.95 -11.34 -11.26
C GLN A 47 2.09 -11.29 -10.24
N GLU A 48 2.85 -10.19 -10.19
CA GLU A 48 3.97 -10.03 -9.27
C GLU A 48 3.55 -10.07 -7.79
N LEU A 49 2.45 -9.38 -7.45
CA LEU A 49 1.91 -9.37 -6.09
C LEU A 49 1.40 -10.77 -5.67
N THR A 50 0.81 -11.51 -6.62
CA THR A 50 0.41 -12.90 -6.42
C THR A 50 1.62 -13.79 -6.15
N MET A 51 2.69 -13.67 -6.95
CA MET A 51 3.91 -14.47 -6.76
C MET A 51 4.60 -14.15 -5.43
N ALA A 52 4.63 -12.88 -5.02
CA ALA A 52 5.17 -12.49 -3.73
C ALA A 52 4.37 -13.08 -2.56
N PHE A 53 3.04 -13.12 -2.67
CA PHE A 53 2.16 -13.76 -1.69
C PHE A 53 2.43 -15.27 -1.60
N VAL A 54 2.55 -15.94 -2.74
CA VAL A 54 2.84 -17.38 -2.85
C VAL A 54 4.21 -17.72 -2.26
N ARG A 55 5.25 -16.97 -2.63
CA ARG A 55 6.61 -17.12 -2.10
C ARG A 55 6.66 -16.93 -0.58
N ALA A 56 5.91 -15.95 -0.06
CA ALA A 56 5.85 -15.71 1.38
C ALA A 56 5.16 -16.85 2.17
N CYS A 57 4.28 -17.59 1.50
CA CYS A 57 3.64 -18.82 2.00
C CYS A 57 4.43 -20.10 1.61
N ASP A 58 5.64 -19.97 1.09
CA ASP A 58 6.49 -21.10 0.66
C ASP A 58 5.79 -22.03 -0.37
N GLY A 59 4.89 -21.47 -1.20
CA GLY A 59 4.17 -22.19 -2.26
C GLY A 59 4.93 -22.20 -3.59
N ASP A 60 4.50 -23.08 -4.51
CA ASP A 60 5.11 -23.23 -5.84
C ASP A 60 4.69 -22.09 -6.79
N GLU A 61 5.59 -21.13 -7.00
CA GLU A 61 5.38 -20.00 -7.91
C GLU A 61 5.04 -20.42 -9.34
N SER A 62 5.53 -21.56 -9.84
CA SER A 62 5.28 -22.00 -11.22
C SER A 62 3.82 -22.42 -11.43
N VAL A 63 3.26 -23.17 -10.48
CA VAL A 63 1.86 -23.60 -10.46
C VAL A 63 0.94 -22.39 -10.37
N TRP A 64 1.25 -21.47 -9.46
CA TRP A 64 0.46 -20.26 -9.24
C TRP A 64 0.54 -19.29 -10.41
N ARG A 65 1.67 -19.22 -11.10
CA ARG A 65 1.85 -18.39 -12.30
C ARG A 65 0.97 -18.87 -13.44
N ALA A 66 1.03 -20.18 -13.75
CA ALA A 66 0.20 -20.78 -14.79
C ALA A 66 -1.30 -20.61 -14.48
N ARG A 67 -1.68 -20.71 -13.20
CA ARG A 67 -3.06 -20.47 -12.77
C ARG A 67 -3.48 -19.01 -12.94
N TRP A 68 -2.64 -18.06 -12.53
CA TRP A 68 -2.92 -16.63 -12.68
C TRP A 68 -3.11 -16.25 -14.16
N GLU A 69 -2.27 -16.78 -15.05
CA GLU A 69 -2.36 -16.54 -16.49
C GLU A 69 -3.70 -17.02 -17.07
N ARG A 70 -4.21 -18.18 -16.64
CA ARG A 70 -5.53 -18.68 -17.05
C ARG A 70 -6.66 -17.74 -16.61
N GLU A 71 -6.71 -17.37 -15.33
CA GLU A 71 -7.75 -16.46 -14.81
C GLU A 71 -7.66 -15.08 -15.49
N HIS A 72 -6.44 -14.59 -15.75
CA HIS A 72 -6.24 -13.33 -16.46
C HIS A 72 -6.75 -13.40 -17.90
N ALA A 73 -6.52 -14.51 -18.62
CA ALA A 73 -7.00 -14.71 -19.98
C ALA A 73 -8.54 -14.85 -20.06
N GLU A 74 -9.17 -15.47 -19.05
CA GLU A 74 -10.63 -15.54 -18.95
C GLU A 74 -11.26 -14.17 -18.69
N LEU A 75 -10.63 -13.34 -17.85
CA LEU A 75 -11.10 -11.98 -17.55
C LEU A 75 -10.79 -10.97 -18.65
N ASN A 76 -9.72 -11.20 -19.41
CA ASN A 76 -9.27 -10.36 -20.52
C ASN A 76 -9.15 -11.21 -21.79
N PRO A 77 -10.29 -11.64 -22.36
CA PRO A 77 -10.26 -12.38 -23.61
C PRO A 77 -9.59 -11.50 -24.69
N PRO A 78 -8.73 -12.07 -25.54
CA PRO A 78 -8.14 -11.31 -26.63
C PRO A 78 -9.25 -10.73 -27.51
N PRO A 79 -9.07 -9.53 -28.07
CA PRO A 79 -10.03 -8.98 -29.01
C PRO A 79 -10.22 -10.00 -30.14
N ALA A 80 -11.48 -10.26 -30.50
CA ALA A 80 -11.81 -11.12 -31.63
C ALA A 80 -10.95 -10.71 -32.83
N PRO A 81 -10.37 -11.67 -33.58
CA PRO A 81 -9.43 -11.35 -34.64
C PRO A 81 -10.10 -10.38 -35.60
N ALA A 82 -9.65 -9.13 -35.57
CA ALA A 82 -9.97 -8.17 -36.62
C ALA A 82 -9.50 -8.81 -37.92
N ALA A 83 -10.43 -8.96 -38.87
CA ALA A 83 -10.17 -9.55 -40.17
C ALA A 83 -8.82 -9.07 -40.68
N ALA A 84 -7.89 -10.02 -40.86
CA ALA A 84 -6.53 -9.72 -41.23
C ALA A 84 -6.52 -8.86 -42.50
N LEU A 85 -6.07 -7.61 -42.39
CA LEU A 85 -5.65 -6.87 -43.56
C LEU A 85 -4.57 -7.69 -44.28
N PRO A 86 -4.63 -7.83 -45.62
CA PRO A 86 -3.72 -8.69 -46.34
C PRO A 86 -2.26 -8.27 -46.10
N ALA A 87 -1.43 -9.26 -45.78
CA ALA A 87 -0.03 -9.09 -45.49
C ALA A 87 0.69 -8.40 -46.66
N ALA A 88 1.46 -7.35 -46.35
CA ALA A 88 2.34 -6.69 -47.29
C ALA A 88 3.42 -7.67 -47.81
N PRO A 89 3.85 -7.55 -49.08
CA PRO A 89 4.77 -8.52 -49.69
C PRO A 89 6.17 -8.48 -49.05
N PRO A 90 6.91 -9.60 -49.07
CA PRO A 90 8.24 -9.67 -48.45
C PRO A 90 9.24 -8.77 -49.19
N ARG A 91 9.85 -7.83 -48.47
CA ARG A 91 10.95 -7.00 -48.97
C ARG A 91 12.21 -7.87 -49.12
N ARG A 92 12.74 -7.97 -50.35
CA ARG A 92 14.04 -8.59 -50.65
C ARG A 92 15.16 -7.73 -50.07
N ARG A 93 15.99 -8.31 -49.19
CA ARG A 93 17.19 -7.65 -48.64
C ARG A 93 18.36 -7.84 -49.63
N PRO A 94 19.01 -6.77 -50.13
CA PRO A 94 20.17 -6.92 -51.02
C PRO A 94 21.44 -7.32 -50.26
N ALA A 95 22.33 -8.03 -50.97
CA ALA A 95 23.46 -8.81 -50.46
C ALA A 95 24.67 -8.03 -49.89
N TRP A 96 24.52 -6.77 -49.49
CA TRP A 96 25.63 -5.97 -48.91
C TRP A 96 25.70 -6.03 -47.37
N TRP A 97 24.82 -6.82 -46.74
CA TRP A 97 24.69 -6.87 -45.27
C TRP A 97 25.78 -7.67 -44.54
N THR A 98 26.74 -8.26 -45.25
CA THR A 98 27.80 -9.09 -44.66
C THR A 98 29.09 -8.34 -44.32
N ILE A 99 29.19 -7.01 -44.51
CA ILE A 99 30.43 -6.26 -44.20
C ILE A 99 30.27 -5.22 -43.06
N ALA A 100 29.06 -4.85 -42.63
CA ALA A 100 28.87 -3.74 -41.68
C ALA A 100 28.76 -4.13 -40.17
N ALA A 101 28.80 -5.42 -39.83
CA ALA A 101 28.48 -5.88 -38.46
C ALA A 101 29.54 -5.63 -37.36
N PRO A 102 30.87 -5.68 -37.60
CA PRO A 102 31.82 -5.63 -36.47
C PRO A 102 32.17 -4.21 -35.99
N VAL A 103 31.95 -3.16 -36.79
CA VAL A 103 32.30 -1.77 -36.43
C VAL A 103 31.21 -1.11 -35.57
N ALA A 104 29.93 -1.42 -35.79
CA ALA A 104 28.82 -0.81 -35.07
C ALA A 104 28.73 -1.27 -33.60
N LEU A 105 29.11 -2.52 -33.30
CA LEU A 105 29.06 -3.06 -31.94
C LEU A 105 30.14 -2.43 -31.03
N SER A 106 31.29 -2.08 -31.60
CA SER A 106 32.41 -1.45 -30.87
C SER A 106 32.12 0.01 -30.48
N LEU A 107 31.36 0.75 -31.31
CA LEU A 107 30.94 2.13 -31.00
C LEU A 107 29.79 2.19 -29.99
N LEU A 108 28.91 1.17 -29.94
CA LEU A 108 27.80 1.10 -28.99
C LEU A 108 28.27 0.83 -27.54
N LEU A 109 29.35 0.06 -27.35
CA LEU A 109 29.91 -0.19 -26.02
C LEU A 109 30.60 1.05 -25.42
N ALA A 110 31.30 1.85 -26.21
CA ALA A 110 31.95 3.07 -25.73
C ALA A 110 30.94 4.18 -25.38
N ALA A 111 29.84 4.30 -26.15
CA ALA A 111 28.76 5.25 -25.86
C ALA A 111 27.94 4.86 -24.61
N GLY A 112 27.77 3.55 -24.36
CA GLY A 112 27.04 3.04 -23.21
C GLY A 112 27.69 3.36 -21.86
N ILE A 113 29.02 3.28 -21.77
CA ILE A 113 29.76 3.55 -20.52
C ILE A 113 29.79 5.06 -20.20
N ALA A 114 29.94 5.92 -21.22
CA ALA A 114 29.88 7.37 -21.04
C ALA A 114 28.47 7.85 -20.63
N GLY A 115 27.42 7.25 -21.21
CA GLY A 115 26.04 7.50 -20.81
C GLY A 115 25.75 7.08 -19.36
N TYR A 116 26.26 5.93 -18.93
CA TYR A 116 26.03 5.40 -17.58
C TYR A 116 26.67 6.25 -16.47
N LEU A 117 27.84 6.83 -16.72
CA LEU A 117 28.49 7.73 -15.77
C LEU A 117 27.85 9.13 -15.74
N ALA A 118 27.29 9.60 -16.86
CA ALA A 118 26.56 10.86 -16.94
C ALA A 118 25.15 10.80 -16.31
N THR A 119 24.58 9.61 -16.16
CA THR A 119 23.28 9.39 -15.49
C THR A 119 23.42 8.98 -14.04
N ARG A 120 24.58 9.18 -13.38
CA ARG A 120 24.57 9.15 -11.91
C ARG A 120 23.53 10.17 -11.47
N PRO A 121 22.45 9.75 -10.78
CA PRO A 121 21.55 10.71 -10.20
C PRO A 121 22.40 11.48 -9.22
N ALA A 122 22.78 12.70 -9.59
CA ALA A 122 23.19 13.70 -8.63
C ALA A 122 22.14 13.63 -7.53
N GLU A 123 22.57 13.51 -6.27
CA GLU A 123 21.71 13.76 -5.11
C GLU A 123 21.13 15.15 -5.32
N ARG A 124 20.00 15.21 -6.02
CA ARG A 124 19.16 16.39 -6.03
C ARG A 124 18.67 16.44 -4.61
N THR A 125 19.20 17.41 -3.86
CA THR A 125 18.55 17.90 -2.66
C THR A 125 17.06 17.95 -2.98
N ALA A 126 16.29 17.09 -2.32
CA ALA A 126 14.86 17.02 -2.55
C ALA A 126 14.30 18.44 -2.38
N PRO A 127 13.45 18.93 -3.30
CA PRO A 127 12.78 20.20 -3.09
C PRO A 127 12.12 20.16 -1.71
N ALA A 128 12.14 21.30 -1.00
CA ALA A 128 11.55 21.44 0.33
C ALA A 128 10.20 20.72 0.35
N ALA A 129 10.08 19.73 1.23
CA ALA A 129 8.96 18.82 1.21
C ALA A 129 7.64 19.62 1.31
N PRO A 130 6.63 19.30 0.49
CA PRO A 130 5.35 19.98 0.54
C PRO A 130 4.77 19.81 1.95
N VAL A 131 4.41 20.92 2.59
CA VAL A 131 3.70 20.91 3.86
C VAL A 131 2.37 20.21 3.62
N ALA A 132 2.12 19.13 4.34
CA ALA A 132 0.88 18.38 4.18
C ALA A 132 -0.33 19.26 4.53
N LEU A 133 -1.42 19.09 3.77
CA LEU A 133 -2.65 19.85 3.99
C LEU A 133 -3.47 19.20 5.10
N ASP A 134 -3.91 20.02 6.05
CA ASP A 134 -4.80 19.57 7.13
C ASP A 134 -6.05 18.86 6.56
N GLY A 135 -6.42 17.74 7.15
CA GLY A 135 -7.60 16.96 6.78
C GLY A 135 -7.40 15.95 5.65
N THR A 136 -6.23 15.91 5.00
CA THR A 136 -5.96 14.94 3.92
C THR A 136 -5.59 13.56 4.43
N ASP A 137 -5.78 12.54 3.57
CA ASP A 137 -5.38 11.16 3.87
C ASP A 137 -3.84 11.03 3.80
N PRO A 138 -3.19 10.45 4.84
CA PRO A 138 -1.74 10.30 4.85
C PRO A 138 -1.19 9.43 3.70
N GLN A 139 -1.97 8.48 3.20
CA GLN A 139 -1.58 7.60 2.09
C GLN A 139 -1.64 8.28 0.74
N GLU A 140 -2.64 9.12 0.50
CA GLU A 140 -2.75 9.92 -0.73
C GLU A 140 -1.56 10.88 -0.87
N GLN A 141 -1.13 11.46 0.25
CA GLN A 141 0.05 12.33 0.33
C GLN A 141 1.37 11.57 0.48
N HIS A 142 1.34 10.23 0.53
CA HIS A 142 2.50 9.36 0.70
C HIS A 142 3.32 9.62 1.99
N CYS A 143 2.72 10.24 3.00
CA CYS A 143 3.36 10.60 4.27
C CYS A 143 3.65 9.39 5.18
N GLN A 144 2.99 8.25 4.95
CA GLN A 144 3.21 7.03 5.71
C GLN A 144 4.61 6.41 5.52
N ALA A 145 5.33 6.80 4.46
CA ALA A 145 6.58 6.17 4.06
C ALA A 145 7.72 6.33 5.09
N ASP A 146 7.82 7.49 5.73
CA ASP A 146 8.83 7.83 6.74
C ASP A 146 8.22 8.00 8.14
N ALA A 147 6.94 7.64 8.30
CA ALA A 147 6.22 7.95 9.51
C ALA A 147 6.70 7.13 10.71
N VAL A 148 6.92 7.82 11.82
CA VAL A 148 7.32 7.27 13.12
C VAL A 148 6.17 7.34 14.11
N SER A 149 6.18 6.45 15.10
CA SER A 149 5.23 6.49 16.22
C SER A 149 5.83 7.36 17.33
N VAL A 150 5.17 8.47 17.64
CA VAL A 150 5.66 9.46 18.62
C VAL A 150 5.21 9.09 20.03
N HIS A 151 3.94 8.72 20.17
CA HIS A 151 3.33 8.38 21.45
C HIS A 151 2.20 7.39 21.26
N THR A 152 2.03 6.47 22.21
CA THR A 152 0.99 5.45 22.18
C THR A 152 0.25 5.40 23.51
N GLU A 153 -1.07 5.47 23.45
CA GLU A 153 -1.98 5.35 24.59
C GLU A 153 -2.81 4.06 24.47
N PRO A 154 -3.02 3.31 25.56
CA PRO A 154 -3.93 2.18 25.54
C PRO A 154 -5.38 2.66 25.38
N VAL A 155 -6.16 1.91 24.61
CA VAL A 155 -7.62 2.07 24.53
C VAL A 155 -8.22 0.92 25.35
N PRO A 156 -8.77 1.19 26.56
CA PRO A 156 -9.13 0.13 27.52
C PRO A 156 -10.03 -0.93 26.91
N GLY A 157 -9.56 -2.19 26.85
CA GLY A 157 -10.32 -3.32 26.33
C GLY A 157 -10.47 -3.39 24.81
N TYR A 158 -9.93 -2.41 24.06
CA TYR A 158 -10.14 -2.33 22.62
C TYR A 158 -8.86 -2.26 21.80
N GLY A 159 -7.75 -1.72 22.32
CA GLY A 159 -6.52 -1.66 21.53
C GLY A 159 -5.53 -0.60 21.99
N SER A 160 -4.92 0.08 21.03
CA SER A 160 -4.02 1.20 21.27
C SER A 160 -4.23 2.31 20.25
N LEU A 161 -4.08 3.55 20.69
CA LEU A 161 -4.08 4.76 19.88
C LEU A 161 -2.65 5.29 19.81
N THR A 162 -2.16 5.54 18.60
CA THR A 162 -0.79 6.02 18.36
C THR A 162 -0.83 7.33 17.59
N LEU A 163 -0.09 8.34 18.07
CA LEU A 163 0.22 9.55 17.31
C LEU A 163 1.37 9.23 16.34
N ARG A 164 1.08 9.24 15.04
CA ARG A 164 2.05 9.05 13.97
C ARG A 164 2.56 10.41 13.51
N HIS A 165 3.83 10.51 13.14
CA HIS A 165 4.44 11.72 12.58
C HIS A 165 5.30 11.39 11.38
N SER A 166 5.20 12.17 10.29
CA SER A 166 6.11 12.13 9.16
C SER A 166 6.99 13.38 9.16
N PRO A 167 8.31 13.25 9.38
CA PRO A 167 9.25 14.37 9.26
C PRO A 167 9.24 15.02 7.88
N HIS A 168 9.14 14.22 6.81
CA HIS A 168 9.10 14.72 5.44
C HIS A 168 7.84 15.57 5.21
N CYS A 169 6.65 15.04 5.51
CA CYS A 169 5.40 15.79 5.32
C CYS A 169 5.16 16.88 6.36
N ARG A 170 5.89 16.85 7.49
CA ARG A 170 5.67 17.70 8.67
C ARG A 170 4.22 17.64 9.14
N ALA A 171 3.73 16.42 9.31
CA ALA A 171 2.33 16.14 9.61
C ALA A 171 2.16 14.95 10.54
N VAL A 172 1.05 14.95 11.28
CA VAL A 172 0.68 13.94 12.26
C VAL A 172 -0.74 13.43 12.06
N TRP A 173 -1.01 12.20 12.49
CA TRP A 173 -2.35 11.61 12.45
C TRP A 173 -2.51 10.49 13.49
N PRO A 174 -3.75 10.17 13.90
CA PRO A 174 -4.03 9.00 14.73
C PRO A 174 -3.89 7.70 13.94
N LEU A 175 -3.32 6.70 14.59
CA LEU A 175 -3.39 5.29 14.20
C LEU A 175 -3.96 4.50 15.37
N TYR A 176 -5.14 3.96 15.20
CA TYR A 176 -5.70 2.96 16.10
C TYR A 176 -5.31 1.56 15.64
N VAL A 177 -4.86 0.74 16.58
CA VAL A 177 -4.61 -0.70 16.38
C VAL A 177 -5.53 -1.45 17.32
N SER A 178 -6.43 -2.24 16.75
CA SER A 178 -7.43 -3.01 17.47
C SER A 178 -6.81 -4.26 18.11
N THR A 179 -7.33 -4.63 19.27
CA THR A 179 -7.27 -6.01 19.76
C THR A 179 -8.35 -6.85 19.07
N GLU A 180 -8.31 -8.17 19.20
CA GLU A 180 -9.28 -9.08 18.57
C GLU A 180 -10.72 -8.96 19.17
N GLN A 181 -10.94 -8.07 20.13
CA GLN A 181 -12.15 -7.98 20.96
C GLN A 181 -13.16 -6.88 20.53
N VAL A 182 -12.94 -6.15 19.42
CA VAL A 182 -13.89 -5.10 18.98
C VAL A 182 -15.20 -5.73 18.47
N PRO A 183 -16.35 -5.46 19.10
CA PRO A 183 -17.62 -6.03 18.68
C PRO A 183 -18.12 -5.36 17.37
N PRO A 184 -18.89 -6.10 16.55
CA PRO A 184 -19.58 -5.50 15.41
C PRO A 184 -20.59 -4.45 15.87
N GLY A 185 -20.88 -3.47 15.02
CA GLY A 185 -21.88 -2.43 15.30
C GLY A 185 -21.37 -1.32 16.22
N VAL A 186 -20.06 -1.09 16.26
CA VAL A 186 -19.47 0.10 16.88
C VAL A 186 -19.00 1.09 15.82
N THR A 187 -18.90 2.36 16.17
CA THR A 187 -18.22 3.39 15.38
C THR A 187 -16.92 3.75 16.07
N ILE A 188 -15.81 3.70 15.32
CA ILE A 188 -14.50 4.17 15.76
C ILE A 188 -14.31 5.57 15.21
N SER A 189 -14.32 6.58 16.07
CA SER A 189 -14.09 7.98 15.73
C SER A 189 -12.67 8.37 16.11
N LEU A 190 -11.82 8.62 15.12
CA LEU A 190 -10.47 9.17 15.31
C LEU A 190 -10.49 10.66 15.07
N ARG A 191 -9.87 11.43 15.97
CA ARG A 191 -9.69 12.87 15.80
C ARG A 191 -8.24 13.29 16.00
N ALA A 192 -7.79 14.26 15.24
CA ALA A 192 -6.59 15.04 15.50
C ALA A 192 -7.00 16.49 15.74
N VAL A 193 -6.45 17.14 16.76
CA VAL A 193 -6.76 18.53 17.10
C VAL A 193 -5.46 19.28 17.31
N ARG A 194 -5.36 20.46 16.69
CA ARG A 194 -4.28 21.43 16.92
C ARG A 194 -4.84 22.64 17.67
N PRO A 195 -4.66 22.71 19.01
CA PRO A 195 -5.31 23.75 19.82
C PRO A 195 -4.91 25.18 19.47
N ALA A 196 -3.71 25.37 18.90
CA ALA A 196 -3.18 26.70 18.59
C ALA A 196 -4.03 27.50 17.58
N ASP A 197 -4.68 26.81 16.63
CA ASP A 197 -5.53 27.43 15.61
C ASP A 197 -6.93 26.79 15.51
N GLY A 198 -7.24 25.84 16.40
CA GLY A 198 -8.51 25.11 16.40
C GLY A 198 -8.69 24.18 15.21
N ALA A 199 -7.63 23.86 14.46
CA ALA A 199 -7.74 22.92 13.35
C ALA A 199 -8.06 21.52 13.89
N GLU A 200 -9.09 20.90 13.31
CA GLU A 200 -9.53 19.57 13.64
C GLU A 200 -9.61 18.71 12.38
N SER A 201 -9.21 17.46 12.52
CA SER A 201 -9.49 16.41 11.54
C SER A 201 -10.23 15.28 12.22
N ARG A 202 -11.34 14.82 11.63
CA ARG A 202 -12.16 13.73 12.17
C ARG A 202 -12.39 12.67 11.11
N PHE A 203 -12.22 11.41 11.49
CA PHE A 203 -12.48 10.25 10.67
C PHE A 203 -13.34 9.25 11.44
N ASP A 204 -14.56 9.01 10.96
CA ASP A 204 -15.50 8.07 11.55
C ASP A 204 -15.50 6.77 10.73
N TYR A 205 -15.14 5.67 11.37
CA TYR A 205 -15.08 4.34 10.78
C TYR A 205 -16.20 3.46 11.37
N PRO A 206 -17.30 3.22 10.63
CA PRO A 206 -18.36 2.35 11.09
C PRO A 206 -17.90 0.88 10.98
N TYR A 207 -17.74 0.22 12.13
CA TYR A 207 -17.30 -1.17 12.24
C TYR A 207 -18.47 -2.11 11.96
N MET A 208 -18.84 -2.23 10.68
CA MET A 208 -20.05 -2.93 10.22
C MET A 208 -19.82 -4.39 9.79
N VAL A 209 -18.60 -4.92 9.84
CA VAL A 209 -18.28 -6.24 9.28
C VAL A 209 -17.47 -7.09 10.25
N GLN A 210 -17.77 -8.39 10.33
CA GLN A 210 -17.06 -9.40 11.15
C GLN A 210 -15.60 -9.68 10.71
N HIS A 211 -15.09 -8.99 9.70
CA HIS A 211 -13.70 -9.15 9.26
C HIS A 211 -12.81 -8.20 10.07
N GLN A 212 -11.94 -8.78 10.90
CA GLN A 212 -11.08 -8.10 11.87
C GLN A 212 -10.32 -6.91 11.24
N VAL A 213 -10.71 -5.69 11.60
CA VAL A 213 -9.91 -4.50 11.28
C VAL A 213 -8.83 -4.39 12.34
N TYR A 214 -7.62 -4.82 12.01
CA TYR A 214 -6.49 -4.75 12.93
C TYR A 214 -5.99 -3.31 13.14
N SER A 215 -6.21 -2.40 12.19
CA SER A 215 -5.78 -1.01 12.32
C SER A 215 -6.59 -0.03 11.48
N VAL A 216 -6.90 1.13 12.05
CA VAL A 216 -7.57 2.27 11.39
C VAL A 216 -6.70 3.51 11.57
N PHE A 217 -6.47 4.27 10.51
CA PHE A 217 -5.79 5.57 10.60
C PHE A 217 -6.79 6.69 10.32
N GLY A 218 -6.56 7.85 10.94
CA GLY A 218 -7.28 9.07 10.62
C GLY A 218 -6.48 9.96 9.67
N ASN A 219 -7.05 11.13 9.41
CA ASN A 219 -6.49 12.12 8.51
C ASN A 219 -5.46 13.02 9.22
N ILE A 220 -4.65 13.71 8.43
CA ILE A 220 -3.46 14.42 8.91
C ILE A 220 -3.75 15.84 9.39
N LEU A 221 -2.93 16.32 10.33
CA LEU A 221 -2.72 17.73 10.64
C LEU A 221 -1.24 18.09 10.52
N ALA A 222 -0.93 19.25 9.96
CA ALA A 222 0.43 19.77 9.88
C ALA A 222 0.98 20.16 11.27
N THR A 223 2.27 19.94 11.53
CA THR A 223 2.93 20.22 12.82
C THR A 223 3.48 21.65 12.93
N GLY A 224 3.47 22.42 11.84
CA GLY A 224 4.13 23.73 11.77
C GLY A 224 3.48 24.87 12.57
N ARG A 225 2.32 24.65 13.20
CA ARG A 225 1.52 25.68 13.88
C ARG A 225 1.27 25.42 15.36
N GLY A 226 1.93 24.44 15.95
CA GLY A 226 1.80 24.11 17.37
C GLY A 226 1.69 22.62 17.63
N CYS A 227 1.41 22.26 18.88
CA CYS A 227 1.22 20.86 19.25
C CYS A 227 -0.08 20.30 18.68
N VAL A 228 -0.10 18.99 18.48
CA VAL A 228 -1.28 18.26 18.06
C VAL A 228 -1.51 17.14 19.07
N GLU A 229 -2.76 16.98 19.46
CA GLU A 229 -3.24 15.80 20.19
C GLU A 229 -4.09 14.95 19.27
N VAL A 230 -4.10 13.64 19.51
CA VAL A 230 -5.00 12.73 18.81
C VAL A 230 -5.87 11.99 19.81
N THR A 231 -7.14 11.78 19.46
CA THR A 231 -8.13 11.11 20.31
C THR A 231 -8.85 10.00 19.55
N ILE A 232 -9.33 9.02 20.29
CA ILE A 232 -10.23 7.98 19.83
C ILE A 232 -11.47 7.94 20.71
N GLU A 233 -12.62 7.72 20.07
CA GLU A 233 -13.86 7.35 20.73
C GLU A 233 -14.44 6.12 20.04
N ILE A 234 -14.79 5.11 20.82
CA ILE A 234 -15.50 3.91 20.34
C ILE A 234 -16.90 3.97 20.93
N SER A 235 -17.93 4.01 20.08
CA SER A 235 -19.32 4.08 20.51
C SER A 235 -20.17 3.00 19.84
N SER A 236 -21.17 2.46 20.54
CA SER A 236 -22.16 1.57 19.92
C SER A 236 -23.01 2.33 18.92
N ALA A 237 -23.42 1.66 17.83
CA ALA A 237 -24.27 2.27 16.80
C ALA A 237 -25.70 2.54 17.30
N ASP A 238 -26.25 1.66 18.15
CA ASP A 238 -27.60 1.80 18.71
C ASP A 238 -27.77 1.05 20.05
N PRO A 239 -28.14 1.73 21.17
CA PRO A 239 -28.14 3.18 21.33
C PRO A 239 -26.70 3.72 21.35
N ALA A 240 -26.49 4.99 20.99
CA ALA A 240 -25.18 5.62 20.98
C ALA A 240 -24.57 5.74 22.39
N THR A 241 -23.80 4.74 22.79
CA THR A 241 -23.14 4.67 24.10
C THR A 241 -21.63 4.64 23.89
N VAL A 242 -20.91 5.50 24.60
CA VAL A 242 -19.44 5.51 24.55
C VAL A 242 -18.91 4.30 25.31
N LEU A 243 -18.20 3.42 24.61
CA LEU A 243 -17.61 2.20 25.15
C LEU A 243 -16.18 2.43 25.64
N ALA A 244 -15.39 3.22 24.90
CA ALA A 244 -14.03 3.59 25.29
C ALA A 244 -13.59 4.92 24.67
N ARG A 245 -12.65 5.57 25.36
CA ARG A 245 -11.94 6.76 24.88
C ARG A 245 -10.47 6.69 25.28
N ALA A 246 -9.61 7.26 24.46
CA ALA A 246 -8.23 7.55 24.80
C ALA A 246 -7.78 8.83 24.08
N ALA A 247 -6.80 9.51 24.63
CA ALA A 247 -6.22 10.71 24.05
C ALA A 247 -4.74 10.77 24.37
N THR A 248 -3.91 11.13 23.39
CA THR A 248 -2.49 11.40 23.63
C THR A 248 -2.33 12.78 24.26
N PRO A 249 -1.20 13.06 24.95
CA PRO A 249 -0.80 14.43 25.21
C PRO A 249 -0.70 15.24 23.91
N CYS A 250 -0.81 16.57 24.03
CA CYS A 250 -0.55 17.47 22.91
C CYS A 250 0.96 17.55 22.66
N LEU A 251 1.42 17.09 21.50
CA LEU A 251 2.85 16.97 21.17
C LEU A 251 3.21 17.77 19.92
N SER A 252 4.40 18.36 19.90
CA SER A 252 4.95 19.05 18.72
C SER A 252 6.17 18.29 18.18
N PRO A 253 5.97 17.14 17.50
CA PRO A 253 7.09 16.41 16.93
C PRO A 253 7.74 17.24 15.81
N ALA A 254 9.08 17.21 15.81
CA ALA A 254 9.95 17.97 14.91
C ALA A 254 10.42 17.12 13.73
#